data_AF-A0AAJ5WXX5-F1
#
_entry.id   AF-A0AAJ5WXX5-F1
#
_cell.length_a   1.000
_cell.length_b   1.000
_cell.length_c   1.000
_cell.angle_alpha   90.00
_cell.angle_beta   90.00
_cell.angle_gamma   90.00
#
_symmetry.space_group_name_H-M   'P 1'
#
loop_
_entity.id
_entity.type
_entity.pdbx_description
1 polymer ?
#
loop_
_entity_poly.entity_id
_entity_poly.type
_entity_poly.pdbx_seq_one_letter_code
_entity_poly.pdbx_strand_id
1 'polypeptide(L)'
;MLLFHRPLLSILALAAVAAASVPAVAQPSTAQQSTGQTTPLPASVLDAWGQVRAALTPAQQANAVRGFLSALAAWQRRPTPPPMDARDIASGRAVSLDDPALMQRPQAHEVTVTVGGQFLVFRPLSRASLEPFFSR
;
A
#
# COMPACT_ATOMS: atom_id res chain seq x y z
N MET A 1 -48.43 -3.66 -3.53
CA MET A 1 -49.10 -4.50 -2.50
C MET A 1 -48.30 -5.80 -2.42
N LEU A 2 -47.25 -5.91 -1.60
CA LEU A 2 -47.27 -6.25 -0.17
C LEU A 2 -48.24 -7.40 0.14
N LEU A 3 -47.74 -8.64 0.11
CA LEU A 3 -48.28 -9.72 0.94
C LEU A 3 -47.20 -10.19 1.92
N PHE A 4 -47.43 -9.78 3.16
CA PHE A 4 -46.80 -10.28 4.38
C PHE A 4 -47.10 -11.76 4.56
N HIS A 5 -46.09 -12.58 4.83
CA HIS A 5 -46.23 -13.84 5.57
C HIS A 5 -45.13 -13.91 6.65
N ARG A 6 -45.52 -13.53 7.87
CA ARG A 6 -45.06 -14.14 9.14
C ARG A 6 -46.32 -14.79 9.74
N PRO A 7 -46.28 -15.65 10.79
CA PRO A 7 -45.16 -16.10 11.61
C PRO A 7 -45.18 -17.64 11.86
N LEU A 8 -44.10 -18.20 12.43
CA LEU A 8 -44.27 -19.24 13.45
C LEU A 8 -43.01 -19.32 14.32
N LEU A 9 -43.21 -18.89 15.56
CA LEU A 9 -42.38 -19.18 16.71
C LEU A 9 -42.27 -20.69 16.90
N SER A 10 -41.06 -21.21 17.07
CA SER A 10 -40.82 -22.40 17.87
C SER A 10 -39.45 -22.27 18.50
N ILE A 11 -39.47 -21.70 19.71
CA ILE A 11 -38.41 -21.80 20.69
C ILE A 11 -38.60 -23.15 21.36
N LEU A 12 -37.66 -24.08 21.19
CA LEU A 12 -37.38 -25.09 22.21
C LEU A 12 -35.88 -25.27 22.32
N ALA A 13 -35.36 -24.84 23.46
CA ALA A 13 -33.98 -24.96 23.87
C ALA A 13 -33.63 -26.40 24.21
N LEU A 14 -32.42 -26.84 23.89
CA LEU A 14 -31.74 -27.85 24.70
C LEU A 14 -30.25 -27.50 24.79
N ALA A 15 -29.86 -27.15 26.02
CA ALA A 15 -28.50 -26.89 26.42
C ALA A 15 -27.76 -28.23 26.59
N ALA A 16 -26.58 -28.34 26.01
CA ALA A 16 -25.56 -29.31 26.42
C ALA A 16 -24.28 -28.53 26.72
N VAL A 17 -24.06 -28.30 28.01
CA VAL A 17 -22.79 -27.85 28.58
C VAL A 17 -21.79 -28.98 28.45
N ALA A 18 -20.68 -28.74 27.75
CA ALA A 18 -19.44 -29.47 27.95
C ALA A 18 -18.30 -28.46 27.98
N ALA A 19 -17.78 -28.26 29.19
CA ALA A 19 -16.66 -27.40 29.49
C ALA A 19 -15.35 -28.00 28.95
N ALA A 20 -14.64 -27.23 28.14
CA ALA A 20 -13.20 -27.38 27.95
C ALA A 20 -12.60 -25.98 27.93
N SER A 21 -12.03 -25.61 29.06
CA SER A 21 -11.34 -24.35 29.33
C SER A 21 -10.04 -24.26 28.54
N VAL A 22 -9.97 -23.35 27.56
CA VAL A 22 -8.72 -22.77 27.06
C VAL A 22 -8.97 -21.28 26.76
N PRO A 23 -8.27 -20.33 27.39
CA PRO A 23 -8.50 -18.92 27.12
C PRO A 23 -7.68 -18.52 25.90
N ALA A 24 -8.34 -18.38 24.74
CA ALA A 24 -7.79 -17.63 23.63
C ALA A 24 -8.82 -16.57 23.24
N VAL A 25 -8.63 -15.38 23.80
CA VAL A 25 -9.27 -14.13 23.37
C VAL A 25 -8.83 -13.88 21.93
N ALA A 26 -9.52 -14.50 20.97
CA ALA A 26 -9.50 -14.06 19.59
C ALA A 26 -10.51 -12.92 19.48
N GLN A 27 -10.11 -11.75 19.96
CA GLN A 27 -10.68 -10.51 19.46
C GLN A 27 -10.54 -10.56 17.94
N PRO A 28 -11.61 -10.41 17.14
CA PRO A 28 -11.42 -9.91 15.80
C PRO A 28 -10.82 -8.53 15.99
N SER A 29 -9.51 -8.43 15.80
CA SER A 29 -8.84 -7.16 15.62
C SER A 29 -9.60 -6.46 14.51
N THR A 30 -10.48 -5.55 14.88
CA THR A 30 -10.74 -4.37 14.08
C THR A 30 -9.34 -3.83 13.80
N ALA A 31 -8.81 -4.14 12.62
CA ALA A 31 -7.73 -3.37 12.05
C ALA A 31 -8.28 -1.95 12.06
N GLN A 32 -7.86 -1.22 13.09
CA GLN A 32 -8.20 0.15 13.34
C GLN A 32 -7.60 0.86 12.14
N GLN A 33 -8.43 0.99 11.10
CA GLN A 33 -8.14 1.84 9.96
C GLN A 33 -7.98 3.21 10.59
N SER A 34 -6.73 3.59 10.84
CA SER A 34 -6.36 4.94 11.15
C SER A 34 -7.10 5.79 10.13
N THR A 35 -8.11 6.54 10.58
CA THR A 35 -8.73 7.60 9.79
C THR A 35 -7.70 8.72 9.71
N GLY A 36 -6.57 8.43 9.06
CA GLY A 36 -5.57 9.39 8.69
C GLY A 36 -6.21 10.29 7.67
N GLN A 37 -6.26 11.58 7.96
CA GLN A 37 -6.68 12.58 7.01
C GLN A 37 -5.77 12.47 5.77
N THR A 38 -6.31 11.90 4.69
CA THR A 38 -5.61 11.85 3.42
C THR A 38 -5.75 13.20 2.75
N THR A 39 -4.63 13.89 2.54
CA THR A 39 -4.61 15.12 1.74
C THR A 39 -4.79 14.72 0.28
N PRO A 40 -5.79 15.27 -0.43
CA PRO A 40 -5.95 15.01 -1.86
C PRO A 40 -4.68 15.38 -2.63
N LEU A 41 -4.16 14.46 -3.45
CA LEU A 41 -3.03 14.77 -4.31
C LEU A 41 -3.50 15.60 -5.51
N PRO A 42 -2.70 16.57 -5.97
CA PRO A 42 -3.01 17.32 -7.19
C PRO A 42 -2.93 16.41 -8.41
N ALA A 43 -3.72 16.73 -9.44
CA ALA A 43 -3.75 16.00 -10.71
C ALA A 43 -2.36 15.81 -11.32
N SER A 44 -1.49 16.84 -11.28
CA SER A 44 -0.12 16.75 -11.81
C SER A 44 0.72 15.64 -11.18
N VAL A 45 0.54 15.37 -9.88
CA VAL A 45 1.26 14.30 -9.18
C VAL A 45 0.64 12.93 -9.53
N LEU A 46 -0.69 12.86 -9.63
CA LEU A 46 -1.40 11.64 -10.03
C LEU A 46 -1.08 11.23 -11.48
N ASP A 47 -1.04 12.18 -12.40
CA ASP A 47 -0.67 11.96 -13.80
C ASP A 47 0.78 11.47 -13.93
N ALA A 48 1.70 12.14 -13.23
CA ALA A 48 3.10 11.72 -13.20
C ALA A 48 3.26 10.32 -12.60
N TRP A 49 2.50 10.00 -11.55
CA TRP A 49 2.44 8.65 -10.99
C TRP A 49 1.88 7.63 -12.00
N GLY A 50 0.86 8.00 -12.76
CA GLY A 50 0.34 7.21 -13.87
C GLY A 50 1.43 6.84 -14.88
N GLN A 51 2.32 7.77 -15.22
CA GLN A 51 3.46 7.50 -16.10
C GLN A 51 4.47 6.52 -15.51
N VAL A 52 4.71 6.54 -14.19
CA VAL A 52 5.58 5.56 -13.51
C VAL A 52 5.04 4.14 -13.68
N ARG A 53 3.72 3.97 -13.53
CA ARG A 53 3.05 2.68 -13.67
C ARG A 53 2.89 2.22 -15.11
N ALA A 54 2.73 3.15 -16.05
CA ALA A 54 2.60 2.86 -17.48
C ALA A 54 3.94 2.57 -18.17
N ALA A 55 5.06 2.85 -17.51
CA ALA A 55 6.38 2.65 -18.08
C ALA A 55 6.66 1.16 -18.36
N LEU A 56 7.13 0.87 -19.58
CA LEU A 56 7.41 -0.49 -20.05
C LEU A 56 8.91 -0.80 -20.12
N THR A 57 9.76 0.22 -20.00
CA THR A 57 11.22 0.07 -20.06
C THR A 57 11.89 0.68 -18.84
N PRO A 58 13.07 0.16 -18.44
CA PRO A 58 13.89 0.74 -17.38
C PRO A 58 14.12 2.25 -17.48
N ALA A 59 14.53 2.72 -18.66
CA ALA A 59 14.82 4.13 -18.90
C ALA A 59 13.55 4.99 -18.83
N GLN A 60 12.44 4.52 -19.40
CA GLN A 60 11.17 5.22 -19.32
C GLN A 60 10.71 5.35 -17.87
N GLN A 61 10.82 4.29 -17.07
CA GLN A 61 10.39 4.33 -15.67
C GLN A 61 11.29 5.25 -14.84
N ALA A 62 12.61 5.22 -15.06
CA ALA A 62 13.53 6.17 -14.40
C ALA A 62 13.20 7.64 -14.72
N ASN A 63 12.85 7.94 -15.98
CA ASN A 63 12.43 9.28 -16.39
C ASN A 63 11.10 9.67 -15.75
N ALA A 64 10.12 8.76 -15.73
CA ALA A 64 8.82 8.98 -15.12
C ALA A 64 8.94 9.21 -13.60
N VAL A 65 9.79 8.44 -12.90
CA VAL A 65 10.06 8.62 -11.48
C VAL A 65 10.64 10.01 -11.21
N ARG A 66 11.62 10.46 -12.00
CA ARG A 66 12.15 11.83 -11.88
C ARG A 66 11.07 12.90 -12.11
N GLY A 67 10.20 12.69 -13.09
CA GLY A 67 9.05 13.57 -13.35
C GLY A 67 8.06 13.61 -12.17
N PHE A 68 7.74 12.46 -11.59
CA PHE A 68 6.91 12.34 -10.40
C PHE A 68 7.52 13.08 -9.20
N LEU A 69 8.80 12.87 -8.90
CA LEU A 69 9.48 13.56 -7.81
C LEU A 69 9.54 15.08 -8.04
N SER A 70 9.71 15.53 -9.28
CA SER A 70 9.64 16.95 -9.63
C SER A 70 8.25 17.55 -9.41
N ALA A 71 7.19 16.86 -9.85
CA ALA A 71 5.81 17.28 -9.60
C ALA A 71 5.48 17.32 -8.09
N LEU A 72 5.99 16.33 -7.34
CA LEU A 72 5.84 16.27 -5.89
C LEU A 72 6.53 17.44 -5.19
N ALA A 73 7.78 17.73 -5.58
CA ALA A 73 8.55 18.85 -5.04
C ALA A 73 7.88 20.20 -5.29
N ALA A 74 7.30 20.39 -6.49
CA ALA A 74 6.54 21.59 -6.83
C ALA A 74 5.30 21.76 -5.95
N TRP A 75 4.55 20.68 -5.71
CA TRP A 75 3.38 20.70 -4.84
C TRP A 75 3.72 20.96 -3.37
N GLN A 76 4.75 20.28 -2.85
CA GLN A 76 5.19 20.42 -1.45
C GLN A 76 6.01 21.70 -1.22
N ARG A 77 6.37 22.43 -2.28
CA ARG A 77 7.32 23.55 -2.27
C ARG A 77 8.66 23.20 -1.63
N ARG A 78 9.06 21.92 -1.70
CA ARG A 78 10.30 21.40 -1.14
C ARG A 78 10.74 20.13 -1.88
N PRO A 79 11.99 20.05 -2.35
CA PRO A 79 12.55 18.82 -2.89
C PRO A 79 12.94 17.92 -1.72
N THR A 80 12.01 17.10 -1.25
CA THR A 80 12.28 16.05 -0.27
C THR A 80 11.79 14.72 -0.78
N PRO A 81 12.60 13.64 -0.70
CA PRO A 81 12.14 12.31 -1.02
C PRO A 81 10.93 11.94 -0.15
N PRO A 82 9.87 11.37 -0.74
CA PRO A 82 8.75 10.85 0.04
C PRO A 82 9.20 9.64 0.88
N PRO A 83 8.53 9.36 2.02
CA PRO A 83 8.71 8.10 2.73
C PRO A 83 8.44 6.91 1.82
N MET A 84 9.23 5.85 1.97
CA MET A 84 9.09 4.63 1.19
C MET A 84 9.24 3.39 2.04
N ASP A 85 8.62 2.32 1.59
CA ASP A 85 8.80 0.97 2.10
C ASP A 85 9.04 0.04 0.91
N ALA A 86 9.83 -1.02 1.11
CA ALA A 86 10.04 -2.06 0.12
C ALA A 86 9.63 -3.42 0.69
N ARG A 87 9.17 -4.31 -0.18
CA ARG A 87 8.94 -5.71 0.14
C ARG A 87 9.45 -6.63 -0.95
N ASP A 88 9.95 -7.79 -0.56
CA ASP A 88 10.25 -8.87 -1.50
C ASP A 88 8.94 -9.49 -1.98
N ILE A 89 8.79 -9.66 -3.30
CA ILE A 89 7.54 -10.15 -3.92
C ILE A 89 7.34 -11.63 -3.62
N ALA A 90 8.42 -12.42 -3.58
CA ALA A 90 8.33 -13.87 -3.44
C ALA A 90 7.90 -14.29 -2.02
N SER A 91 8.45 -13.62 -1.01
CA SER A 91 8.20 -13.92 0.40
C SER A 91 7.15 -13.01 1.06
N GLY A 92 6.84 -11.86 0.44
CA GLY A 92 5.97 -10.83 1.00
C GLY A 92 6.58 -10.08 2.20
N ARG A 93 7.84 -10.32 2.53
CA ARG A 93 8.50 -9.72 3.69
C ARG A 93 8.97 -8.30 3.38
N ALA A 94 8.91 -7.43 4.39
CA ALA A 94 9.51 -6.11 4.32
C ALA A 94 11.04 -6.21 4.12
N VAL A 95 11.57 -5.30 3.31
CA VAL A 95 13.00 -5.19 2.99
C VAL A 95 13.45 -3.79 3.39
N SER A 96 14.59 -3.70 4.07
CA SER A 96 15.18 -2.41 4.43
C SER A 96 15.59 -1.65 3.16
N LEU A 97 15.38 -0.33 3.14
CA LEU A 97 15.79 0.49 2.01
C LEU A 97 17.32 0.56 1.82
N ASP A 98 18.09 0.28 2.88
CA ASP A 98 19.55 0.21 2.86
C ASP A 98 20.07 -1.19 2.46
N ASP A 99 19.18 -2.18 2.26
CA ASP A 99 19.58 -3.52 1.85
C ASP A 99 20.15 -3.50 0.41
N PRO A 100 21.39 -3.96 0.17
CA PRO A 100 21.96 -4.00 -1.17
C PRO A 100 21.14 -4.87 -2.14
N ALA A 101 20.38 -5.86 -1.65
CA ALA A 101 19.53 -6.71 -2.48
C ALA A 101 18.46 -5.89 -3.24
N LEU A 102 17.97 -4.80 -2.65
CA LEU A 102 17.00 -3.91 -3.29
C LEU A 102 17.57 -3.30 -4.59
N MET A 103 18.84 -2.90 -4.57
CA MET A 103 19.51 -2.30 -5.73
C MET A 103 20.10 -3.33 -6.69
N GLN A 104 20.43 -4.53 -6.22
CA GLN A 104 20.95 -5.62 -7.04
C GLN A 104 19.84 -6.35 -7.81
N ARG A 105 18.66 -6.52 -7.21
CA ARG A 105 17.51 -7.20 -7.84
C ARG A 105 16.21 -6.37 -7.70
N PRO A 106 16.14 -5.16 -8.26
CA PRO A 106 14.98 -4.27 -8.07
C PRO A 106 13.65 -4.88 -8.50
N GLN A 107 13.66 -5.70 -9.55
CA GLN A 107 12.48 -6.39 -10.10
C GLN A 107 11.90 -7.47 -9.18
N ALA A 108 12.67 -7.95 -8.19
CA ALA A 108 12.19 -8.90 -7.19
C ALA A 108 11.38 -8.20 -6.07
N HIS A 109 11.35 -6.87 -6.07
CA HIS A 109 10.78 -6.07 -5.01
C HIS A 109 9.60 -5.24 -5.51
N GLU A 110 8.73 -4.89 -4.58
CA GLU A 110 7.68 -3.92 -4.77
C GLU A 110 7.88 -2.78 -3.78
N VAL A 111 7.77 -1.56 -4.27
CA VAL A 111 8.00 -0.34 -3.49
C VAL A 111 6.69 0.39 -3.29
N THR A 112 6.46 0.78 -2.05
CA THR A 112 5.34 1.64 -1.65
C THR A 112 5.88 3.01 -1.31
N VAL A 113 5.36 4.04 -1.97
CA VAL A 113 5.70 5.44 -1.73
C VAL A 113 4.52 6.11 -1.02
N THR A 114 4.77 6.74 0.13
CA THR A 114 3.71 7.37 0.92
C THR A 114 3.66 8.87 0.64
N VAL A 115 2.54 9.37 0.12
CA VAL A 115 2.34 10.78 -0.23
C VAL A 115 0.99 11.27 0.26
N GLY A 116 0.96 12.28 1.15
CA GLY A 116 -0.31 12.85 1.62
C GLY A 116 -1.25 11.84 2.29
N GLY A 117 -0.70 10.77 2.89
CA GLY A 117 -1.47 9.65 3.45
C GLY A 117 -1.93 8.60 2.43
N GLN A 118 -1.60 8.74 1.15
CA GLN A 118 -1.86 7.76 0.11
C GLN A 118 -0.65 6.85 -0.10
N PHE A 119 -0.91 5.58 -0.44
CA PHE A 119 0.11 4.57 -0.72
C PHE A 119 0.19 4.32 -2.22
N LEU A 120 1.29 4.73 -2.82
CA LEU A 120 1.56 4.65 -4.24
C LEU A 120 2.53 3.50 -4.50
N VAL A 121 2.04 2.40 -5.07
CA VAL A 121 2.80 1.15 -5.22
C VAL A 121 3.28 0.92 -6.66
N PHE A 122 4.55 0.56 -6.83
CA PHE A 122 5.11 0.16 -8.13
C PHE A 122 6.20 -0.90 -8.01
N ARG A 123 6.45 -1.61 -9.12
CA ARG A 123 7.57 -2.55 -9.25
C ARG A 123 8.69 -1.89 -10.06
N PRO A 124 9.89 -1.74 -9.48
CA PRO A 124 11.02 -1.19 -10.21
C PRO A 124 11.47 -2.10 -11.35
N LEU A 125 11.61 -1.55 -12.55
CA LEU A 125 12.11 -2.27 -13.72
C LEU A 125 13.63 -2.38 -13.72
N SER A 126 14.33 -1.48 -13.02
CA SER A 126 15.77 -1.53 -12.84
C SER A 126 16.24 -0.71 -11.65
N ARG A 127 17.55 -0.71 -11.41
CA ARG A 127 18.20 0.10 -10.39
C ARG A 127 17.98 1.59 -10.65
N ALA A 128 18.05 2.00 -11.91
CA ALA A 128 17.85 3.39 -12.32
C ALA A 128 16.45 3.93 -11.99
N SER A 129 15.45 3.04 -11.84
CA SER A 129 14.11 3.43 -11.39
C SER A 129 14.05 3.80 -9.91
N LEU A 130 15.02 3.33 -9.11
CA LEU A 130 15.11 3.55 -7.67
C LEU A 130 16.08 4.68 -7.30
N GLU A 131 17.16 4.85 -8.05
CA GLU A 131 18.20 5.86 -7.79
C GLU A 131 17.67 7.28 -7.50
N PRO A 132 16.64 7.80 -8.19
CA PRO A 132 16.12 9.14 -7.92
C PRO A 132 15.57 9.34 -6.51
N PHE A 133 15.15 8.27 -5.83
CA PHE A 133 14.64 8.36 -4.45
C PHE A 133 15.75 8.43 -3.40
N PHE A 134 16.97 8.01 -3.76
CA PHE A 134 18.13 7.96 -2.88
C PHE A 134 19.14 9.09 -3.16
N SER A 135 18.99 9.79 -4.28
CA SER A 135 19.84 10.92 -4.66
C SER A 135 19.49 12.12 -3.79
N ARG A 136 20.45 12.59 -2.99
CA ARG A 136 20.30 13.79 -2.13
C ARG A 136 20.79 15.04 -2.83
#